data_AF-A0A538FQX0-F1
#
_entry.id   AF-A0A538FQX0-F1
#
_cell.length_a   1.000
_cell.length_b   1.000
_cell.length_c   1.000
_cell.angle_alpha   90.00
_cell.angle_beta   90.00
_cell.angle_gamma   90.00
#
_symmetry.space_group_name_H-M   'P 1'
#
loop_
_entity.id
_entity.type
_entity.pdbx_description
1 polymer ?
#
loop_
_entity_poly.entity_id
_entity_poly.type
_entity_poly.pdbx_seq_one_letter_code
_entity_poly.pdbx_strand_id
1 'polypeptide(L)'
;MPRANCANCGARLPKGGRFCPECGVRTSVANEVTAVEEIPPEETGSVPVHKVAASPRYFGIAPPLALFALAVASLVAAIIVFVAGNAIAGALLLAAAVLFSALFVAASRRLPENAVARVGRHLVESIRARTGFAVEAVSVHSSARIELFRLRRELADLVAERAEAARVLGEAVYRGAEAEVEAGRNRMSELEQALAEKERQMTTVTAAANERIQRAQLQVQPTEVVEPPQVPEPMPAPSEPPRPITVPEPSPVPSEPPMPVPSPEPGPEPSPPQPEQPS
;
A
#
# COMPACT_ATOMS: atom_id res chain seq x y z
N MET A 1 -35.30 -62.08 44.45
CA MET A 1 -34.27 -61.01 44.46
C MET A 1 -34.94 -59.67 44.72
N PRO A 2 -34.64 -59.00 45.83
CA PRO A 2 -35.26 -57.70 46.17
C PRO A 2 -34.87 -56.64 45.14
N ARG A 3 -35.78 -55.70 44.84
CA ARG A 3 -35.51 -54.54 43.98
C ARG A 3 -34.72 -53.53 44.80
N ALA A 4 -33.51 -53.18 44.36
CA ALA A 4 -32.69 -52.17 45.01
C ALA A 4 -33.21 -50.75 44.66
N ASN A 5 -33.16 -49.85 45.65
CA ASN A 5 -33.39 -48.43 45.43
C ASN A 5 -32.04 -47.74 45.17
N CYS A 6 -32.06 -46.64 44.42
CA CYS A 6 -30.88 -45.83 44.17
C CYS A 6 -30.34 -45.25 45.49
N ALA A 7 -29.05 -45.42 45.76
CA ALA A 7 -28.42 -44.86 46.96
C ALA A 7 -28.38 -43.32 46.97
N ASN A 8 -28.50 -42.68 45.80
CA ASN A 8 -28.45 -41.22 45.68
C ASN A 8 -29.84 -40.58 45.80
N CYS A 9 -30.84 -41.06 45.02
CA CYS A 9 -32.16 -40.41 44.97
C CYS A 9 -33.32 -41.27 45.52
N GLY A 10 -33.06 -42.50 45.97
CA GLY A 10 -34.09 -43.39 46.53
C GLY A 10 -35.05 -44.02 45.50
N ALA A 11 -34.98 -43.66 44.22
CA ALA A 11 -35.84 -44.21 43.18
C ALA A 11 -35.63 -45.72 42.97
N ARG A 12 -36.69 -46.45 42.62
CA ARG A 12 -36.60 -47.89 42.32
C ARG A 12 -35.76 -48.12 41.06
N LEU A 13 -34.71 -48.92 41.19
CA LEU A 13 -33.86 -49.26 40.05
C LEU A 13 -34.46 -50.42 39.24
N PRO A 14 -34.43 -50.35 37.89
CA PRO A 14 -34.71 -51.50 37.05
C PRO A 14 -33.62 -52.57 37.27
N LYS A 15 -33.99 -53.86 37.18
CA LYS A 15 -33.03 -54.96 37.34
C LYS A 15 -31.90 -54.84 36.31
N GLY A 16 -30.65 -54.79 36.76
CA GLY A 16 -29.47 -54.72 35.89
C GLY A 16 -29.18 -53.34 35.28
N GLY A 17 -29.88 -52.28 35.70
CA GLY A 17 -29.60 -50.92 35.23
C GLY A 17 -28.25 -50.42 35.74
N ARG A 18 -27.32 -50.08 34.82
CA ARG A 18 -26.00 -49.51 35.15
C ARG A 18 -26.09 -48.06 35.65
N PHE A 19 -27.19 -47.38 35.36
CA PHE A 19 -27.46 -46.00 35.75
C PHE A 19 -28.90 -45.88 36.28
N CYS A 20 -29.12 -44.96 37.21
CA CYS A 20 -30.46 -44.60 37.65
C CYS A 20 -31.16 -43.76 36.58
N PRO A 21 -32.37 -44.13 36.11
CA PRO A 21 -33.09 -43.36 35.10
C PRO A 21 -33.55 -41.98 35.59
N GLU A 22 -33.70 -41.80 36.90
CA GLU A 22 -34.16 -40.53 37.48
C GLU A 22 -33.03 -39.52 37.70
N CYS A 23 -31.88 -39.97 38.22
CA CYS A 23 -30.79 -39.05 38.59
C CYS A 23 -29.50 -39.22 37.77
N GLY A 24 -29.45 -40.20 36.85
CA GLY A 24 -28.29 -40.45 36.00
C GLY A 24 -27.06 -41.04 36.70
N VAL A 25 -27.09 -41.24 38.02
CA VAL A 25 -25.94 -41.77 38.78
C VAL A 25 -25.73 -43.26 38.50
N ARG A 26 -24.47 -43.66 38.31
CA ARG A 26 -24.08 -45.07 38.15
C ARG A 26 -24.43 -45.87 39.40
N THR A 27 -25.04 -47.03 39.20
CA THR A 27 -25.37 -47.93 40.31
C THR A 27 -24.10 -48.67 40.75
N SER A 28 -23.90 -48.82 42.06
CA SER A 28 -22.70 -49.44 42.64
C SER A 28 -22.49 -50.90 42.22
N VAL A 29 -23.51 -51.56 41.65
CA VAL A 29 -23.42 -52.91 41.08
C VAL A 29 -22.54 -52.95 39.82
N ALA A 30 -22.31 -51.80 39.17
CA ALA A 30 -21.44 -51.71 37.99
C ALA A 30 -19.98 -51.32 38.32
N ASN A 31 -19.64 -51.07 39.59
CA ASN A 31 -18.32 -50.59 40.00
C ASN A 31 -17.26 -51.70 40.15
N GLU A 32 -17.62 -52.98 40.03
CA GLU A 32 -16.67 -54.09 40.20
C GLU A 32 -16.01 -54.59 38.91
N VAL A 33 -16.32 -54.02 37.72
CA VAL A 33 -15.87 -54.59 36.42
C VAL A 33 -15.30 -53.55 35.44
N THR A 34 -14.79 -52.41 35.92
CA THR A 34 -13.98 -51.52 35.06
C THR A 34 -12.57 -51.42 35.63
N ALA A 35 -11.69 -52.29 35.16
CA ALA A 35 -10.25 -52.07 35.29
C ALA A 35 -9.90 -50.82 34.48
N VAL A 36 -9.31 -49.83 35.15
CA VAL A 36 -8.74 -48.65 34.50
C VAL A 36 -7.51 -49.13 33.73
N GLU A 37 -7.62 -49.21 32.41
CA GLU A 37 -6.50 -49.53 31.53
C GLU A 37 -5.63 -48.26 31.40
N GLU A 38 -4.36 -48.35 31.80
CA GLU A 38 -3.42 -47.23 31.74
C GLU A 38 -3.21 -46.82 30.28
N ILE A 39 -3.45 -45.55 29.99
CA ILE A 39 -3.26 -44.96 28.66
C ILE A 39 -1.77 -45.10 28.30
N PRO A 40 -1.42 -45.67 27.12
CA PRO A 40 -0.03 -45.76 26.68
C PRO A 40 0.63 -44.38 26.69
N PRO A 41 1.89 -44.26 27.12
CA PRO A 41 2.57 -42.97 27.17
C PRO A 41 2.62 -42.32 25.78
N GLU A 42 2.45 -41.00 25.71
CA GLU A 42 2.56 -40.23 24.47
C GLU A 42 3.94 -40.42 23.83
N GLU A 43 4.01 -41.22 22.76
CA GLU A 43 5.17 -41.23 21.85
C GLU A 43 5.17 -39.96 21.00
N THR A 44 5.39 -38.80 21.62
CA THR A 44 5.64 -37.52 20.95
C THR A 44 7.13 -37.38 20.57
N GLY A 45 7.65 -38.40 19.89
CA GLY A 45 8.91 -38.26 19.15
C GLY A 45 8.68 -37.42 17.90
N SER A 46 9.62 -36.55 17.54
CA SER A 46 9.57 -35.81 16.29
C SER A 46 9.69 -36.78 15.11
N VAL A 47 8.56 -37.29 14.62
CA VAL A 47 8.53 -38.09 13.39
C VAL A 47 8.93 -37.16 12.24
N PRO A 48 10.02 -37.44 11.48
CA PRO A 48 10.40 -36.62 10.35
C PRO A 48 9.33 -36.73 9.27
N VAL A 49 8.38 -35.79 9.27
CA VAL A 49 7.40 -35.65 8.20
C VAL A 49 8.14 -35.11 6.99
N HIS A 50 8.52 -36.01 6.07
CA HIS A 50 9.01 -35.63 4.75
C HIS A 50 7.89 -34.93 3.99
N LYS A 51 7.85 -33.60 4.08
CA LYS A 51 6.96 -32.77 3.27
C LYS A 51 7.44 -32.81 1.83
N VAL A 52 6.89 -33.72 1.03
CA VAL A 52 7.08 -33.72 -0.42
C VAL A 52 6.21 -32.60 -0.98
N ALA A 53 6.81 -31.43 -1.18
CA ALA A 53 6.17 -30.35 -1.90
C ALA A 53 6.01 -30.76 -3.37
N ALA A 54 4.79 -31.08 -3.79
CA ALA A 54 4.47 -31.32 -5.18
C ALA A 54 4.55 -29.99 -5.96
N SER A 55 5.68 -29.71 -6.59
CA SER A 55 5.84 -28.55 -7.47
C SER A 55 5.07 -28.82 -8.79
N PRO A 56 4.08 -28.00 -9.17
CA PRO A 56 3.41 -28.16 -10.46
C PRO A 56 4.41 -27.89 -11.59
N ARG A 57 4.76 -28.93 -12.35
CA ARG A 57 5.54 -28.81 -13.59
C ARG A 57 4.57 -28.59 -14.74
N TYR A 58 4.49 -27.36 -15.24
CA TYR A 58 3.73 -27.05 -16.44
C TYR A 58 4.51 -27.54 -17.67
N PHE A 59 4.10 -28.68 -18.23
CA PHE A 59 4.60 -29.16 -19.51
C PHE A 59 3.93 -28.35 -20.64
N GLY A 60 4.75 -27.74 -21.51
CA GLY A 60 4.29 -27.06 -22.74
C GLY A 60 4.27 -25.53 -22.71
N ILE A 61 4.52 -24.88 -21.57
CA ILE A 61 4.69 -23.43 -21.50
C ILE A 61 6.18 -23.13 -21.39
N ALA A 62 6.71 -22.31 -22.30
CA ALA A 62 8.12 -21.92 -22.29
C ALA A 62 8.51 -21.40 -20.89
N PRO A 63 9.67 -21.82 -20.33
CA PRO A 63 10.12 -21.34 -19.03
C PRO A 63 10.07 -19.81 -19.00
N PRO A 64 9.63 -19.17 -17.90
CA PRO A 64 9.55 -17.71 -17.82
C PRO A 64 10.88 -17.02 -18.16
N LEU A 65 12.00 -17.69 -17.85
CA LEU A 65 13.35 -17.27 -18.25
C LEU A 65 13.53 -17.20 -19.77
N ALA A 66 12.96 -18.13 -20.53
CA ALA A 66 13.04 -18.14 -21.99
C ALA A 66 12.24 -16.96 -22.59
N LEU A 67 11.05 -16.66 -22.07
CA LEU A 67 10.27 -15.48 -22.50
C LEU A 67 11.01 -14.18 -22.20
N PHE A 68 11.63 -14.08 -21.02
CA PHE A 68 12.45 -12.92 -20.66
C PHE A 68 13.67 -12.78 -21.57
N ALA A 69 14.40 -13.87 -21.82
CA ALA A 69 15.55 -13.88 -22.72
C ALA A 69 15.15 -13.47 -24.14
N LEU A 70 14.02 -13.97 -24.65
CA LEU A 70 13.48 -13.57 -25.95
C LEU A 70 13.09 -12.08 -26.00
N ALA A 71 12.49 -11.56 -24.94
CA ALA A 71 12.16 -10.13 -24.84
C ALA A 71 13.42 -9.26 -24.90
N VAL A 72 14.46 -9.61 -24.13
CA VAL A 72 15.74 -8.88 -24.13
C VAL A 72 16.46 -9.02 -25.47
N ALA A 73 16.53 -10.23 -26.04
CA ALA A 73 17.17 -10.47 -27.32
C ALA A 73 16.49 -9.71 -28.47
N SER A 74 15.15 -9.73 -28.52
CA SER A 74 14.38 -8.97 -29.52
C SER A 74 14.54 -7.46 -29.36
N LEU A 75 14.63 -6.94 -28.13
CA LEU A 75 14.90 -5.53 -27.88
C LEU A 75 16.29 -5.12 -28.38
N VAL A 76 17.33 -5.90 -28.08
CA VAL A 76 18.70 -5.64 -28.56
C VAL A 76 18.76 -5.70 -30.08
N ALA A 77 18.12 -6.71 -30.70
CA ALA A 77 18.03 -6.81 -32.15
C ALA A 77 17.32 -5.61 -32.77
N ALA A 78 16.22 -5.14 -32.17
CA ALA A 78 15.50 -3.95 -32.62
C ALA A 78 16.40 -2.71 -32.66
N ILE A 79 17.21 -2.48 -31.61
CA ILE A 79 18.14 -1.35 -31.53
C ILE A 79 19.18 -1.43 -32.64
N ILE A 80 19.79 -2.60 -32.86
CA ILE A 80 20.80 -2.80 -33.90
C ILE A 80 20.22 -2.50 -35.28
N VAL A 81 19.03 -3.02 -35.58
CA VAL A 81 18.35 -2.82 -36.87
C VAL A 81 17.97 -1.35 -37.09
N PHE A 82 17.59 -0.64 -36.01
CA PHE A 82 17.29 0.79 -36.07
C PHE A 82 18.54 1.61 -36.41
N VAL A 83 19.69 1.29 -35.80
CA VAL A 83 20.98 1.92 -36.11
C VAL A 83 21.43 1.63 -37.54
N ALA A 84 21.09 0.45 -38.08
CA ALA A 84 21.35 0.09 -39.48
C ALA A 84 20.43 0.82 -40.49
N GLY A 85 19.51 1.69 -40.04
CA GLY A 85 18.66 2.52 -40.89
C GLY A 85 17.38 1.85 -41.37
N ASN A 86 17.09 0.61 -40.96
CA ASN A 86 15.84 -0.06 -41.34
C ASN A 86 14.75 0.17 -40.28
N ALA A 87 14.08 1.32 -40.40
CA ALA A 87 13.07 1.75 -39.44
C ALA A 87 11.89 0.77 -39.31
N ILE A 88 11.42 0.17 -40.41
CA ILE A 88 10.25 -0.73 -40.40
C ILE A 88 10.59 -2.05 -39.69
N ALA A 89 11.70 -2.68 -40.04
CA ALA A 89 12.12 -3.92 -39.40
C ALA A 89 12.45 -3.71 -37.90
N GLY A 90 13.09 -2.59 -37.56
CA GLY A 90 13.34 -2.21 -36.17
C GLY A 90 12.05 -2.03 -35.37
N ALA A 91 11.04 -1.37 -35.96
CA ALA A 91 9.73 -1.17 -35.31
C ALA A 91 8.99 -2.49 -35.05
N LEU A 92 9.03 -3.45 -36.00
CA LEU A 92 8.42 -4.77 -35.83
C LEU A 92 9.10 -5.58 -34.71
N LEU A 93 10.44 -5.55 -34.63
CA LEU A 93 11.17 -6.22 -33.56
C LEU A 93 10.89 -5.60 -32.19
N LEU A 94 10.75 -4.28 -32.13
CA LEU A 94 10.38 -3.57 -30.90
C LEU A 94 8.97 -3.96 -30.44
N ALA A 95 8.01 -4.09 -31.36
CA ALA A 95 6.67 -4.58 -31.05
C ALA A 95 6.69 -6.03 -30.52
N ALA A 96 7.52 -6.90 -31.11
CA ALA A 96 7.72 -8.26 -30.61
C ALA A 96 8.31 -8.27 -29.19
N ALA A 97 9.29 -7.41 -28.91
CA ALA A 97 9.90 -7.28 -27.58
C ALA A 97 8.87 -6.85 -26.51
N VAL A 98 7.99 -5.90 -26.84
CA VAL A 98 6.88 -5.48 -25.97
C VAL A 98 5.90 -6.62 -25.74
N LEU A 99 5.53 -7.37 -26.79
CA LEU A 99 4.64 -8.52 -26.69
C LEU A 99 5.22 -9.61 -25.78
N PHE A 100 6.50 -9.99 -25.97
CA PHE A 100 7.17 -10.97 -25.11
C PHE A 100 7.27 -10.51 -23.66
N SER A 101 7.55 -9.21 -23.44
CA SER A 101 7.56 -8.62 -22.10
C SER A 101 6.18 -8.70 -21.43
N ALA A 102 5.11 -8.40 -22.17
CA ALA A 102 3.73 -8.51 -21.68
C ALA A 102 3.36 -9.97 -21.34
N LEU A 103 3.73 -10.93 -22.19
CA LEU A 103 3.55 -12.36 -21.94
C LEU A 103 4.31 -12.82 -20.69
N PHE A 104 5.55 -12.36 -20.50
CA PHE A 104 6.34 -12.62 -19.29
C PHE A 104 5.66 -12.07 -18.03
N VAL A 105 5.12 -10.84 -18.08
CA VAL A 105 4.36 -10.25 -16.97
C VAL A 105 3.08 -11.05 -16.69
N ALA A 106 2.34 -11.45 -17.72
CA ALA A 106 1.15 -12.27 -17.56
C ALA A 106 1.46 -13.66 -16.97
N ALA A 107 2.56 -14.29 -17.39
CA ALA A 107 3.02 -15.57 -16.88
C ALA A 107 3.52 -15.49 -15.43
N SER A 108 4.29 -14.45 -15.09
CA SER A 108 4.80 -14.23 -13.73
C SER A 108 3.71 -13.92 -12.71
N ARG A 109 2.61 -13.26 -13.12
CA ARG A 109 1.43 -13.09 -12.27
C ARG A 109 0.74 -14.40 -11.89
N ARG A 110 0.89 -15.45 -12.72
CA ARG A 110 0.27 -16.76 -12.48
C ARG A 110 1.14 -17.71 -11.64
N LEU A 111 2.45 -17.46 -11.52
CA LEU A 111 3.38 -18.28 -10.74
C LEU A 111 4.19 -17.42 -9.74
N PRO A 112 3.67 -17.19 -8.52
CA PRO A 112 4.27 -16.24 -7.58
C PRO A 112 5.58 -16.65 -6.89
N GLU A 113 6.14 -17.84 -7.17
CA GLU A 113 7.26 -18.45 -6.40
C GLU A 113 8.63 -18.47 -7.10
N ASN A 114 8.91 -17.58 -8.06
CA ASN A 114 10.19 -17.59 -8.77
C ASN A 114 11.16 -16.52 -8.22
N ALA A 115 12.43 -16.87 -7.95
CA ALA A 115 13.46 -15.94 -7.45
C ALA A 115 13.63 -14.67 -8.33
N VAL A 116 13.42 -14.81 -9.64
CA VAL A 116 13.46 -13.70 -10.62
C VAL A 116 12.28 -12.74 -10.46
N ALA A 117 11.13 -13.21 -9.94
CA ALA A 117 10.00 -12.34 -9.62
C ALA A 117 10.33 -11.39 -8.45
N ARG A 118 11.24 -11.77 -7.55
CA ARG A 118 11.66 -10.93 -6.42
C ARG A 118 12.51 -9.75 -6.87
N VAL A 119 13.46 -9.99 -7.79
CA VAL A 119 14.29 -8.94 -8.41
C VAL A 119 13.44 -8.07 -9.36
N GLY A 120 12.53 -8.69 -10.11
CA GLY A 120 11.62 -7.99 -11.00
C GLY A 120 10.62 -7.08 -10.29
N ARG A 121 10.11 -7.44 -9.10
CA ARG A 121 9.12 -6.64 -8.36
C ARG A 121 9.66 -5.27 -7.92
N HIS A 122 10.90 -5.17 -7.46
CA HIS A 122 11.48 -3.87 -7.09
C HIS A 122 11.71 -2.95 -8.29
N LEU A 123 12.09 -3.51 -9.45
CA LEU A 123 12.18 -2.74 -10.69
C LEU A 123 10.79 -2.33 -11.19
N VAL A 124 9.81 -3.22 -11.11
CA VAL A 124 8.43 -2.95 -11.55
C VAL A 124 7.71 -1.98 -10.62
N GLU A 125 7.94 -2.00 -9.31
CA GLU A 125 7.34 -1.04 -8.36
C GLU A 125 7.93 0.36 -8.49
N SER A 126 9.25 0.46 -8.67
CA SER A 126 9.92 1.75 -8.95
C SER A 126 9.54 2.33 -10.32
N ILE A 127 9.26 1.46 -11.29
CA ILE A 127 8.65 1.85 -12.57
C ILE A 127 7.17 2.20 -12.36
N ARG A 128 6.40 1.45 -11.57
CA ARG A 128 4.95 1.64 -11.41
C ARG A 128 4.61 2.96 -10.72
N ALA A 129 5.37 3.34 -9.70
CA ALA A 129 5.29 4.66 -9.06
C ALA A 129 5.59 5.81 -10.04
N ARG A 130 6.34 5.54 -11.12
CA ARG A 130 6.63 6.50 -12.20
C ARG A 130 5.71 6.37 -13.43
N THR A 131 5.02 5.24 -13.63
CA THR A 131 4.24 4.96 -14.85
C THR A 131 2.91 5.71 -14.93
N GLY A 132 2.28 6.07 -13.81
CA GLY A 132 1.04 6.85 -13.82
C GLY A 132 1.22 8.19 -14.54
N PHE A 133 2.37 8.84 -14.31
CA PHE A 133 2.73 10.11 -14.95
C PHE A 133 3.47 9.95 -16.29
N ALA A 134 4.22 8.86 -16.48
CA ALA A 134 4.97 8.65 -17.72
C ALA A 134 4.08 8.33 -18.93
N VAL A 135 2.94 7.65 -18.76
CA VAL A 135 2.07 7.30 -19.91
C VAL A 135 1.40 8.54 -20.52
N GLU A 136 1.04 9.52 -19.68
CA GLU A 136 0.46 10.79 -20.13
C GLU A 136 1.53 11.74 -20.69
N ALA A 137 2.73 11.75 -20.10
CA ALA A 137 3.85 12.50 -20.64
C ALA A 137 4.32 11.97 -22.02
N VAL A 138 4.32 10.64 -22.21
CA VAL A 138 4.73 10.01 -23.48
C VAL A 138 3.70 10.24 -24.59
N SER A 139 2.40 10.24 -24.28
CA SER A 139 1.38 10.50 -25.29
C SER A 139 1.43 11.96 -25.79
N VAL A 140 1.65 12.94 -24.91
CA VAL A 140 1.84 14.36 -25.27
C VAL A 140 3.11 14.58 -26.09
N HIS A 141 4.16 13.79 -25.85
CA HIS A 141 5.43 13.92 -26.59
C HIS A 141 5.36 13.37 -28.02
N SER A 142 4.40 12.49 -28.33
CA SER A 142 4.31 11.85 -29.63
C SER A 142 3.73 12.75 -30.72
N SER A 143 2.67 13.51 -30.42
CA SER A 143 2.01 14.39 -31.41
C SER A 143 2.89 15.57 -31.83
N ALA A 144 3.51 16.26 -30.87
CA ALA A 144 4.41 17.38 -31.15
C ALA A 144 5.65 16.94 -31.98
N ARG A 145 6.17 15.72 -31.74
CA ARG A 145 7.28 15.18 -32.54
C ARG A 145 6.87 14.88 -33.98
N ILE A 146 5.67 14.34 -34.20
CA ILE A 146 5.15 14.09 -35.55
C ILE A 146 4.96 15.42 -36.29
N GLU A 147 4.41 16.44 -35.63
CA GLU A 147 4.23 17.77 -36.21
C GLU A 147 5.56 18.44 -36.54
N LEU A 148 6.54 18.41 -35.63
CA LEU A 148 7.89 18.93 -35.91
C LEU A 148 8.59 18.17 -37.04
N PHE A 149 8.39 16.85 -37.15
CA PHE A 149 8.95 16.06 -38.24
C PHE A 149 8.34 16.49 -39.59
N ARG A 150 7.02 16.70 -39.62
CA ARG A 150 6.33 17.22 -40.80
C ARG A 150 6.85 18.60 -41.20
N LEU A 151 6.94 19.53 -40.25
CA LEU A 151 7.44 20.89 -40.50
C LEU A 151 8.90 20.88 -41.01
N ARG A 152 9.75 20.02 -40.45
CA ARG A 152 11.15 19.86 -40.93
C ARG A 152 11.22 19.36 -42.36
N ARG A 153 10.33 18.43 -42.73
CA ARG A 153 10.25 17.94 -44.12
C ARG A 153 9.81 19.05 -45.06
N GLU A 154 8.74 19.78 -44.71
CA GLU A 154 8.26 20.92 -45.50
C GLU A 154 9.33 22.02 -45.64
N LEU A 155 10.11 22.29 -44.57
CA LEU A 155 11.23 23.23 -44.62
C LEU A 155 12.34 22.74 -45.56
N ALA A 156 12.70 21.45 -45.51
CA ALA A 156 13.69 20.87 -46.40
C ALA A 156 13.28 20.98 -47.88
N ASP A 157 12.00 20.75 -48.18
CA ASP A 157 11.44 20.90 -49.52
C ASP A 157 11.54 22.37 -50.00
N LEU A 158 11.19 23.34 -49.15
CA LEU A 158 11.33 24.78 -49.46
C LEU A 158 12.80 25.21 -49.67
N VAL A 159 13.74 24.66 -48.90
CA VAL A 159 15.18 24.93 -49.09
C VAL A 159 15.67 24.40 -50.44
N ALA A 160 15.19 23.23 -50.86
CA ALA A 160 15.50 22.69 -52.18
C ALA A 160 14.91 23.57 -53.30
N GLU A 161 13.66 24.02 -53.16
CA GLU A 161 13.04 24.96 -54.10
C GLU A 161 13.81 26.30 -54.19
N ARG A 162 14.26 26.83 -53.04
CA ARG A 162 15.08 28.06 -53.00
C ARG A 162 16.40 27.90 -53.73
N ALA A 163 17.06 26.75 -53.57
CA ALA A 163 18.31 26.47 -54.27
C ALA A 163 18.12 26.42 -55.79
N GLU A 164 17.02 25.83 -56.27
CA GLU A 164 16.70 25.80 -57.69
C GLU A 164 16.31 27.19 -58.22
N ALA A 165 15.49 27.94 -57.47
CA ALA A 165 15.14 29.32 -57.83
C ALA A 165 16.38 30.23 -57.92
N ALA A 166 17.37 30.03 -57.04
CA ALA A 166 18.64 30.77 -57.09
C ALA A 166 19.41 30.46 -58.37
N ARG A 167 19.41 29.20 -58.82
CA ARG A 167 20.06 28.77 -60.06
C ARG A 167 19.40 29.41 -61.28
N VAL A 168 18.06 29.38 -61.34
CA VAL A 168 17.28 30.00 -62.42
C VAL A 168 17.48 31.52 -62.46
N LEU A 169 17.45 32.19 -61.31
CA LEU A 169 17.72 33.62 -61.21
C LEU A 169 19.14 33.97 -61.70
N GLY A 170 20.14 33.18 -61.29
CA GLY A 170 21.53 33.37 -61.74
C GLY A 170 21.67 33.25 -63.26
N GLU A 171 20.95 32.31 -63.87
CA GLU A 171 20.92 32.14 -65.33
C GLU A 171 20.27 33.34 -66.04
N ALA A 172 19.15 33.84 -65.52
CA ALA A 172 18.47 35.02 -66.07
C ALA A 172 19.35 36.28 -66.00
N VAL A 173 20.06 36.47 -64.88
CA VAL A 173 21.03 37.56 -64.71
C VAL A 173 22.16 37.45 -65.73
N TYR A 174 22.70 36.24 -65.94
CA TYR A 174 23.76 36.01 -66.91
C TYR A 174 23.30 36.29 -68.36
N ARG A 175 22.06 35.94 -68.69
CA ARG A 175 21.47 36.21 -70.02
C ARG A 175 21.05 37.69 -70.22
N GLY A 176 21.06 38.52 -69.16
CA GLY A 176 20.60 39.90 -69.22
C GLY A 176 19.09 40.05 -69.43
N ALA A 177 18.30 39.04 -69.06
CA ALA A 177 16.86 39.02 -69.26
C ALA A 177 16.13 39.71 -68.08
N GLU A 178 16.08 41.04 -68.08
CA GLU A 178 15.56 41.85 -66.95
C GLU A 178 14.18 41.42 -66.42
N ALA A 179 13.25 41.05 -67.30
CA ALA A 179 11.93 40.57 -66.90
C ALA A 179 11.99 39.22 -66.15
N GLU A 180 12.88 38.31 -66.57
CA GLU A 180 13.11 37.04 -65.88
C GLU A 180 13.85 37.25 -64.55
N VAL A 181 14.76 38.22 -64.49
CA VAL A 181 15.47 38.60 -63.25
C VAL A 181 14.49 39.10 -62.20
N GLU A 182 13.58 40.00 -62.59
CA GLU A 182 12.58 40.53 -61.66
C GLU A 182 11.60 39.45 -61.19
N ALA A 183 11.16 38.57 -62.10
CA ALA A 183 10.35 37.40 -61.74
C ALA A 183 11.08 36.45 -60.76
N GLY A 184 12.37 36.19 -61.00
CA GLY A 184 13.20 35.35 -60.13
C GLY A 184 13.42 35.96 -58.75
N ARG A 185 13.59 37.28 -58.65
CA ARG A 185 13.67 37.99 -57.36
C ARG A 185 12.36 37.89 -56.57
N ASN A 186 11.23 38.07 -57.25
CA ASN A 186 9.90 37.91 -56.63
C ASN A 186 9.70 36.48 -56.13
N ARG A 187 10.06 35.47 -56.93
CA ARG A 187 9.98 34.07 -56.49
C ARG A 187 10.89 33.77 -55.30
N MET A 188 12.10 34.33 -55.28
CA MET A 188 13.02 34.19 -54.15
C MET A 188 12.46 34.79 -52.87
N SER A 189 11.87 35.99 -52.94
CA SER A 189 11.30 36.66 -51.77
C SER A 189 10.08 35.91 -51.22
N GLU A 190 9.24 35.34 -52.08
CA GLU A 190 8.14 34.44 -51.67
C GLU A 190 8.65 33.21 -50.91
N LEU A 191 9.70 32.55 -51.41
CA LEU A 191 10.28 31.37 -50.77
C LEU A 191 10.92 31.71 -49.43
N GLU A 192 11.60 32.86 -49.32
CA GLU A 192 12.17 33.33 -48.05
C GLU A 192 11.08 33.65 -47.02
N GLN A 193 9.97 34.25 -47.43
CA GLN A 193 8.81 34.47 -46.55
C GLN A 193 8.20 33.14 -46.09
N ALA A 194 8.07 32.16 -46.98
CA ALA A 194 7.55 30.84 -46.64
C ALA A 194 8.46 30.08 -45.66
N LEU A 195 9.78 30.14 -45.87
CA LEU A 195 10.77 29.58 -44.94
C LEU A 195 10.67 30.23 -43.56
N ALA A 196 10.66 31.57 -43.49
CA ALA A 196 10.54 32.30 -42.24
C ALA A 196 9.22 32.00 -41.51
N GLU A 197 8.13 31.79 -42.24
CA GLU A 197 6.85 31.36 -41.68
C GLU A 197 6.94 29.94 -41.08
N LYS A 198 7.55 28.99 -41.78
CA LYS A 198 7.73 27.62 -41.29
C LYS A 198 8.63 27.55 -40.06
N GLU A 199 9.71 28.34 -40.02
CA GLU A 199 10.58 28.45 -38.85
C GLU A 199 9.84 29.03 -37.63
N ARG A 200 8.99 30.05 -37.85
CA ARG A 200 8.11 30.58 -36.80
C ARG A 200 7.13 29.52 -36.29
N GLN A 201 6.50 28.74 -37.19
CA GLN A 201 5.62 27.64 -36.80
C GLN A 201 6.34 26.59 -35.96
N MET A 202 7.55 26.16 -36.36
CA MET A 202 8.35 25.21 -35.58
C MET A 202 8.68 25.73 -34.17
N THR A 203 9.00 27.02 -34.07
CA THR A 203 9.30 27.67 -32.79
C THR A 203 8.06 27.69 -31.89
N THR A 204 6.89 28.02 -32.44
CA THR A 204 5.61 28.01 -31.71
C THR A 204 5.24 26.62 -31.21
N VAL A 205 5.35 25.58 -32.06
CA VAL A 205 5.08 24.19 -31.66
C VAL A 205 6.02 23.74 -30.54
N THR A 206 7.30 24.10 -30.63
CA THR A 206 8.31 23.77 -29.62
C THR A 206 8.02 24.48 -28.29
N ALA A 207 7.70 25.77 -28.33
CA ALA A 207 7.36 26.55 -27.15
C ALA A 207 6.10 26.00 -26.45
N ALA A 208 5.04 25.72 -27.21
CA ALA A 208 3.81 25.14 -26.68
C ALA A 208 4.04 23.75 -26.06
N ALA A 209 4.87 22.91 -26.68
CA ALA A 209 5.24 21.61 -26.13
C ALA A 209 6.00 21.76 -24.80
N ASN A 210 6.97 22.69 -24.74
CA ASN A 210 7.75 22.95 -23.53
C ASN A 210 6.88 23.50 -22.39
N GLU A 211 5.94 24.41 -22.68
CA GLU A 211 5.01 24.93 -21.68
C GLU A 211 4.15 23.82 -21.07
N ARG A 212 3.64 22.90 -21.90
CA ARG A 212 2.87 21.73 -21.42
C ARG A 212 3.71 20.81 -20.54
N ILE A 213 4.99 20.61 -20.88
CA ILE A 213 5.92 19.82 -20.08
C ILE A 213 6.18 20.49 -18.73
N GLN A 214 6.45 21.80 -18.71
CA GLN A 214 6.65 22.55 -17.48
C GLN A 214 5.41 22.49 -16.58
N ARG A 215 4.21 22.68 -17.15
CA ARG A 215 2.95 22.57 -16.41
C ARG A 215 2.76 21.17 -15.82
N ALA A 216 3.05 20.12 -16.58
CA ALA A 216 2.98 18.75 -16.08
C ALA A 216 4.01 18.49 -14.97
N GLN A 217 5.24 19.00 -15.10
CA GLN A 217 6.27 18.86 -14.06
C GLN A 217 5.85 19.54 -12.75
N LEU A 218 5.23 20.72 -12.81
CA LEU A 218 4.74 21.42 -11.62
C LEU A 218 3.66 20.63 -10.86
N GLN A 219 2.82 19.85 -11.56
CA GLN A 219 1.80 19.00 -10.93
C GLN A 219 2.37 17.75 -10.26
N VAL A 220 3.55 17.30 -10.70
CA VAL A 220 4.21 16.06 -10.21
C VAL A 220 5.27 16.35 -9.16
N GLN A 221 5.65 17.61 -8.96
CA GLN A 221 6.59 17.96 -7.91
C GLN A 221 6.05 17.41 -6.57
N PRO A 222 6.84 16.58 -5.86
CA PRO A 222 6.43 16.07 -4.58
C PRO A 222 6.04 17.25 -3.71
N THR A 223 4.79 17.29 -3.24
CA THR A 223 4.38 18.26 -2.24
C THR A 223 5.20 17.95 -1.01
N GLU A 224 6.31 18.66 -0.83
CA GLU A 224 7.09 18.61 0.39
C GLU A 224 6.16 19.02 1.52
N VAL A 225 5.91 18.10 2.44
CA VAL A 225 5.15 18.39 3.64
C VAL A 225 6.00 19.37 4.43
N VAL A 226 5.69 20.66 4.30
CA VAL A 226 6.27 21.68 5.18
C VAL A 226 5.82 21.31 6.58
N GLU A 227 6.74 20.79 7.38
CA GLU A 227 6.51 20.60 8.81
C GLU A 227 6.10 21.97 9.36
N PRO A 228 4.88 22.13 9.92
CA PRO A 228 4.47 23.40 10.47
C PRO A 228 5.54 23.84 11.47
N PRO A 229 5.92 25.14 11.51
CA PRO A 229 6.92 25.61 12.45
C PRO A 229 6.52 25.10 13.82
N GLN A 230 7.44 24.38 14.48
CA GLN A 230 7.21 23.84 15.81
C GLN A 230 6.68 25.00 16.66
N VAL A 231 5.39 24.95 16.99
CA VAL A 231 4.81 25.93 17.89
C VAL A 231 5.64 25.79 19.16
N PRO A 232 6.35 26.85 19.60
CA PRO A 232 7.15 26.77 20.81
C PRO A 232 6.29 26.13 21.88
N GLU A 233 6.77 25.06 22.52
CA GLU A 233 6.05 24.41 23.60
C GLU A 233 5.48 25.49 24.51
N PRO A 234 4.17 25.46 24.83
CA PRO A 234 3.58 26.47 25.69
C PRO A 234 4.43 26.51 26.96
N MET A 235 5.00 27.68 27.25
CA MET A 235 5.92 27.85 28.36
C MET A 235 5.34 27.16 29.59
N PRO A 236 6.16 26.47 30.42
CA PRO A 236 5.66 25.82 31.61
C PRO A 236 4.81 26.81 32.39
N ALA A 237 3.57 26.41 32.71
CA ALA A 237 2.64 27.25 33.43
C ALA A 237 3.36 27.85 34.65
N PRO A 238 3.16 29.15 34.97
CA PRO A 238 3.75 29.76 36.14
C PRO A 238 3.54 28.86 37.34
N SER A 239 4.62 28.49 38.03
CA SER A 239 4.57 27.63 39.21
C SER A 239 3.42 28.07 40.12
N GLU A 240 2.55 27.12 40.50
CA GLU A 240 1.45 27.39 41.43
C GLU A 240 1.98 28.17 42.63
N PRO A 241 1.30 29.25 43.06
CA PRO A 241 1.74 30.01 44.22
C PRO A 241 1.92 29.05 45.41
N PRO A 242 2.94 29.28 46.26
CA PRO A 242 3.25 28.37 47.36
C PRO A 242 1.99 28.17 48.20
N ARG A 243 1.63 26.89 48.43
CA ARG A 243 0.47 26.54 49.23
C ARG A 243 0.62 27.15 50.62
N PRO A 244 -0.46 27.67 51.24
CA PRO A 244 -0.40 28.23 52.58
C PRO A 244 0.22 27.21 53.54
N ILE A 245 1.22 27.65 54.30
CA ILE A 245 1.85 26.83 55.34
C ILE A 245 0.74 26.47 56.34
N THR A 246 0.40 25.18 56.45
CA THR A 246 -0.48 24.69 57.50
C THR A 246 0.26 24.82 58.82
N VAL A 247 -0.11 25.82 59.62
CA VAL A 247 0.35 25.96 61.00
C VAL A 247 -0.17 24.73 61.77
N PRO A 248 0.70 23.92 62.39
CA PRO A 248 0.26 22.83 63.25
C PRO A 248 -0.61 23.39 64.38
N GLU A 249 -1.77 22.78 64.62
CA GLU A 249 -2.63 23.16 65.74
C GLU A 249 -1.85 23.06 67.07
N PRO A 250 -2.04 24.02 67.99
CA PRO A 250 -1.35 23.99 69.27
C PRO A 250 -1.71 22.72 70.04
N SER A 251 -0.70 22.06 70.59
CA SER A 251 -0.84 20.81 71.34
C SER A 251 -1.86 20.94 72.48
N PRO A 252 -2.68 19.90 72.75
CA PRO A 252 -3.68 19.96 73.82
C PRO A 252 -3.01 20.13 75.19
N VAL A 253 -3.60 21.01 76.00
CA VAL A 253 -3.21 21.30 77.39
C VAL A 253 -3.29 20.02 78.23
N PRO A 254 -2.33 19.74 79.14
CA PRO A 254 -2.36 18.56 80.00
C PRO A 254 -3.65 18.46 80.82
N SER A 255 -4.25 17.27 80.84
CA SER A 255 -5.52 16.97 81.51
C SER A 255 -5.47 17.24 83.02
N GLU A 256 -6.51 17.90 83.53
CA GLU A 256 -6.75 18.07 84.97
C GLU A 256 -6.94 16.69 85.66
N PRO A 257 -6.54 16.55 86.94
CA PRO A 257 -6.59 15.27 87.66
C PRO A 257 -8.03 14.75 87.84
N PRO A 258 -8.20 13.42 87.92
CA PRO A 258 -9.52 12.78 87.90
C PRO A 258 -10.38 13.20 89.08
N MET A 259 -11.61 13.62 88.78
CA MET A 259 -12.63 13.91 89.80
C MET A 259 -13.09 12.63 90.52
N PRO A 260 -13.55 12.71 91.78
CA PRO A 260 -13.96 11.56 92.57
C PRO A 260 -15.15 10.82 91.96
N VAL A 261 -15.08 9.48 91.99
CA VAL A 261 -16.12 8.56 91.52
C VAL A 261 -17.42 8.77 92.32
N PRO A 262 -18.59 8.95 91.68
CA PRO A 262 -19.88 8.97 92.37
C PRO A 262 -20.23 7.59 92.96
N SER A 263 -20.60 7.56 94.24
CA SER A 263 -21.06 6.36 94.96
C SER A 263 -22.35 5.77 94.36
N PRO A 264 -22.54 4.44 94.41
CA PRO A 264 -23.76 3.80 93.95
C PRO A 264 -24.99 4.24 94.75
N GLU A 265 -26.10 4.51 94.06
CA GLU A 265 -27.39 4.82 94.69
C GLU A 265 -27.95 3.62 95.48
N PRO A 266 -28.62 3.84 96.64
CA PRO A 266 -29.19 2.77 97.44
C PRO A 266 -30.42 2.15 96.77
N GLY A 267 -30.51 0.82 96.81
CA GLY A 267 -31.69 0.07 96.37
C GLY A 267 -32.94 0.40 97.19
N PRO A 268 -34.15 0.18 96.64
CA PRO A 268 -35.41 0.55 97.27
C PRO A 268 -35.69 -0.28 98.53
N GLU A 269 -36.00 0.42 99.64
CA GLU A 269 -36.48 -0.18 100.89
C GLU A 269 -37.95 -0.65 100.80
N PRO A 270 -38.32 -1.71 101.55
CA PRO A 270 -39.62 -2.38 101.45
C PRO A 270 -40.77 -1.62 102.10
N SER A 271 -41.95 -1.69 101.48
CA SER A 271 -43.19 -1.07 101.95
C SER A 271 -43.72 -1.66 103.27
N PRO A 272 -44.21 -0.83 104.23
CA PRO A 272 -44.84 -1.29 105.47
C PRO A 272 -46.29 -1.80 105.27
N PRO A 273 -46.86 -2.55 106.24
CA PRO A 273 -48.07 -3.34 106.08
C PRO A 273 -49.38 -2.55 106.11
N GLN A 274 -50.42 -3.17 105.52
CA GLN A 274 -51.82 -2.76 105.44
C GLN A 274 -52.49 -2.51 106.81
N PRO A 275 -53.53 -1.67 106.83
CA PRO A 275 -54.68 -1.88 107.71
C PRO A 275 -55.96 -2.19 106.92
N GLU A 276 -56.46 -3.40 107.19
CA GLU A 276 -57.83 -3.91 107.31
C GLU A 276 -59.04 -3.13 106.71
N GLN A 277 -59.90 -3.93 106.06
CA GLN A 277 -61.29 -3.65 105.69
C GLN A 277 -62.14 -3.21 106.90
N PRO A 278 -63.33 -2.62 106.63
CA PRO A 278 -64.52 -3.34 107.07
C PRO A 278 -65.70 -3.32 106.09
N SER A 279 -66.33 -4.50 106.02
CA SER A 279 -67.75 -4.85 105.82
C SER A 279 -68.57 -4.22 104.68
#